data_AF-A0A8T5I1Q0-F1
#
_entry.id   AF-A0A8T5I1Q0-F1
#
_cell.length_a   1.000
_cell.length_b   1.000
_cell.length_c   1.000
_cell.angle_alpha   90.00
_cell.angle_beta   90.00
_cell.angle_gamma   90.00
#
_symmetry.space_group_name_H-M   'P 1'
#
loop_
_entity.id
_entity.type
_entity.pdbx_description
1 polymer ?
#
loop_
_entity_poly.entity_id
_entity_poly.type
_entity_poly.pdbx_seq_one_letter_code
_entity_poly.pdbx_strand_id
1 'polypeptide(L)'
;MSSDSQEIRRSILSKWHETLSKHGNLFSSDSISGTSPPSVFVGSYNYPKVFVGPMVPPVHGDTSLLDNPEKWKGKSLEEIINFRLNLVRGIQKIPIEQTEGRYIENLQEVTMSSKPTDLDLIFKKNTSSNISIDGESAPFGPVGEIKSAKFSASTSTKPIEKIFYDKDMKAQDAVLKLYNSGIEISKIQKCFSIGMLGMKRKLVPTKWSITATDDIISKSIVDEILENNLIDTCKVFSYEHLGNIFSIILFPHRWVFEMIEGWYSNGILGFGSDYEDARGIDHPPRIAGAYFAAKLGVS
;
A
#
# COMPACT_ATOMS: atom_id res chain seq x y z
N MET A 1 27.21 16.75 -16.06
CA MET A 1 26.40 17.88 -15.58
C MET A 1 25.19 17.27 -14.90
N SER A 2 25.31 17.01 -13.60
CA SER A 2 24.28 16.37 -12.78
C SER A 2 23.28 17.44 -12.41
N SER A 3 22.04 17.38 -12.92
CA SER A 3 20.96 18.21 -12.39
C SER A 3 20.91 17.97 -10.89
N ASP A 4 21.12 19.02 -10.11
CA ASP A 4 21.23 18.92 -8.66
C ASP A 4 19.95 18.28 -8.14
N SER A 5 20.03 17.29 -7.25
CA SER A 5 18.83 16.60 -6.73
C SER A 5 17.85 17.58 -6.07
N GLN A 6 18.37 18.74 -5.64
CA GLN A 6 17.60 19.90 -5.22
C GLN A 6 16.76 20.53 -6.34
N GLU A 7 17.27 20.64 -7.56
CA GLU A 7 16.51 21.09 -8.72
C GLU A 7 15.45 20.07 -9.12
N ILE A 8 15.74 18.76 -9.04
CA ILE A 8 14.74 17.72 -9.30
C ILE A 8 13.63 17.79 -8.25
N ARG A 9 13.96 17.88 -6.96
CA ARG A 9 12.95 17.97 -5.88
C ARG A 9 12.19 19.28 -5.89
N ARG A 10 12.83 20.42 -6.18
CA ARG A 10 12.15 21.70 -6.40
C ARG A 10 11.30 21.68 -7.65
N SER A 11 11.73 21.01 -8.71
CA SER A 11 10.95 20.78 -9.93
C SER A 11 9.73 19.91 -9.63
N ILE A 12 9.90 18.83 -8.86
CA ILE A 12 8.79 17.98 -8.41
C ILE A 12 7.84 18.78 -7.53
N LEU A 13 8.32 19.53 -6.53
CA LEU A 13 7.49 20.34 -5.62
C LEU A 13 6.83 21.56 -6.31
N SER A 14 7.49 22.17 -7.29
CA SER A 14 6.91 23.27 -8.06
C SER A 14 5.90 22.76 -9.06
N LYS A 15 6.21 21.68 -9.80
CA LYS A 15 5.22 20.92 -10.57
C LYS A 15 4.13 20.36 -9.69
N TRP A 16 4.39 20.06 -8.42
CA TRP A 16 3.41 19.61 -7.43
C TRP A 16 2.42 20.72 -7.10
N HIS A 17 2.93 21.89 -6.69
CA HIS A 17 2.13 23.06 -6.41
C HIS A 17 1.41 23.55 -7.68
N GLU A 18 2.05 23.47 -8.85
CA GLU A 18 1.44 23.79 -10.13
C GLU A 18 0.36 22.76 -10.50
N THR A 19 0.60 21.46 -10.32
CA THR A 19 -0.41 20.40 -10.57
C THR A 19 -1.57 20.53 -9.60
N LEU A 20 -1.33 20.82 -8.32
CA LEU A 20 -2.36 21.14 -7.34
C LEU A 20 -3.06 22.47 -7.63
N SER A 21 -2.40 23.45 -8.23
CA SER A 21 -3.01 24.72 -8.60
C SER A 21 -3.78 24.65 -9.94
N LYS A 22 -3.37 23.75 -10.84
CA LYS A 22 -3.86 23.63 -12.22
C LYS A 22 -4.89 22.52 -12.38
N HIS A 23 -4.77 21.46 -11.57
CA HIS A 23 -5.69 20.31 -11.51
C HIS A 23 -6.38 20.19 -10.15
N GLY A 24 -5.95 20.92 -9.12
CA GLY A 24 -6.70 21.03 -7.87
C GLY A 24 -7.89 21.97 -8.05
N ASN A 25 -8.88 21.49 -8.80
CA ASN A 25 -10.23 21.55 -8.26
C ASN A 25 -10.22 20.61 -7.05
N LEU A 26 -9.62 21.07 -5.95
CA LEU A 26 -9.64 20.39 -4.67
C LEU A 26 -11.09 20.09 -4.40
N PHE A 27 -11.46 18.81 -4.52
CA PHE A 27 -12.84 18.39 -4.40
C PHE A 27 -13.30 18.85 -3.02
N SER A 28 -14.18 19.85 -3.02
CA SER A 28 -14.77 20.45 -1.84
C SER A 28 -16.26 20.37 -2.06
N SER A 29 -16.79 19.18 -1.80
CA SER A 29 -18.20 18.89 -1.84
C SER A 29 -18.55 18.13 -0.57
N ASP A 30 -19.82 18.19 -0.19
CA ASP A 30 -20.39 17.36 0.85
C ASP A 30 -20.82 15.98 0.33
N SER A 31 -20.63 15.71 -0.96
CA SER A 31 -20.97 14.44 -1.59
C SER A 31 -20.04 14.11 -2.76
N ILE A 32 -19.82 12.82 -3.01
CA ILE A 32 -19.06 12.30 -4.16
C ILE A 32 -19.73 11.04 -4.70
N SER A 33 -19.72 10.90 -6.02
CA SER A 33 -20.13 9.70 -6.73
C SER A 33 -19.02 9.31 -7.70
N GLY A 34 -18.72 8.02 -7.78
CA GLY A 34 -17.73 7.52 -8.72
C GLY A 34 -17.45 6.03 -8.56
N THR A 35 -16.62 5.51 -9.46
CA THR A 35 -16.23 4.10 -9.44
C THR A 35 -14.92 3.96 -8.68
N SER A 36 -14.99 3.45 -7.45
CA SER A 36 -13.79 3.18 -6.66
C SER A 36 -13.00 2.04 -7.28
N PRO A 37 -11.67 2.15 -7.42
CA PRO A 37 -10.87 0.94 -7.48
C PRO A 37 -11.17 0.11 -6.22
N PRO A 38 -10.87 -1.19 -6.19
CA PRO A 38 -11.07 -1.97 -4.98
C PRO A 38 -10.06 -1.55 -3.91
N SER A 39 -10.36 -0.42 -3.25
CA SER A 39 -9.42 0.44 -2.57
C SER A 39 -10.05 0.94 -1.28
N VAL A 40 -9.40 0.57 -0.19
CA VAL A 40 -9.80 0.88 1.17
C VAL A 40 -8.56 1.32 1.93
N PHE A 41 -8.79 2.08 2.99
CA PHE A 41 -7.72 2.57 3.85
C PHE A 41 -8.07 2.35 5.31
N VAL A 42 -7.05 2.00 6.10
CA VAL A 42 -7.11 1.96 7.56
C VAL A 42 -5.96 2.79 8.11
N GLY A 43 -6.29 3.88 8.80
CA GLY A 43 -5.32 4.78 9.40
C GLY A 43 -4.73 4.25 10.70
N SER A 44 -3.53 4.69 11.05
CA SER A 44 -2.88 4.40 12.35
C SER A 44 -3.20 5.43 13.44
N TYR A 45 -3.68 6.62 13.05
CA TYR A 45 -3.99 7.69 14.00
C TYR A 45 -5.13 7.28 14.95
N ASN A 46 -5.00 7.60 16.24
CA ASN A 46 -5.92 7.22 17.33
C ASN A 46 -6.05 5.72 17.64
N TYR A 47 -5.10 4.88 17.19
CA TYR A 47 -5.08 3.46 17.52
C TYR A 47 -5.28 3.22 19.05
N PRO A 48 -6.18 2.31 19.48
CA PRO A 48 -6.86 1.25 18.71
C PRO A 48 -8.22 1.65 18.10
N LYS A 49 -8.59 2.95 18.06
CA LYS A 49 -9.76 3.44 17.31
C LYS A 49 -9.31 4.15 16.05
N VAL A 50 -9.38 3.44 14.93
CA VAL A 50 -8.79 3.86 13.67
C VAL A 50 -9.82 4.54 12.76
N PHE A 51 -9.34 5.36 11.83
CA PHE A 51 -10.15 5.84 10.72
C PHE A 51 -10.11 4.82 9.58
N VAL A 52 -11.28 4.44 9.08
CA VAL A 52 -11.42 3.43 8.02
C VAL A 52 -12.46 3.86 7.00
N GLY A 53 -12.20 3.57 5.74
CA GLY A 53 -13.19 3.71 4.67
C GLY A 53 -12.66 3.57 3.26
N PRO A 54 -13.52 3.81 2.26
CA PRO A 54 -13.19 3.60 0.86
C PRO A 54 -12.44 4.81 0.29
N MET A 55 -11.78 4.59 -0.85
CA MET A 55 -11.09 5.62 -1.61
C MET A 55 -11.73 5.78 -2.99
N VAL A 56 -12.54 6.82 -3.16
CA VAL A 56 -13.44 6.98 -4.31
C VAL A 56 -12.99 8.17 -5.17
N PRO A 57 -12.78 8.01 -6.48
CA PRO A 57 -12.50 9.12 -7.37
C PRO A 57 -13.81 9.76 -7.89
N PRO A 58 -13.81 11.05 -8.27
CA PRO A 58 -15.00 11.74 -8.79
C PRO A 58 -15.22 11.43 -10.29
N VAL A 59 -15.00 10.17 -10.70
CA VAL A 59 -15.15 9.69 -12.08
C VAL A 59 -15.72 8.28 -12.08
N HIS A 60 -16.44 7.93 -13.14
CA HIS A 60 -16.94 6.57 -13.37
C HIS A 60 -16.16 5.85 -14.47
N GLY A 61 -16.11 4.53 -14.41
CA GLY A 61 -15.47 3.67 -15.40
C GLY A 61 -14.35 2.81 -14.83
N ASP A 62 -13.39 2.44 -15.66
CA ASP A 62 -12.24 1.64 -15.20
C ASP A 62 -11.22 2.50 -14.47
N THR A 63 -11.30 2.49 -13.14
CA THR A 63 -10.40 3.20 -12.24
C THR A 63 -9.35 2.28 -11.62
N SER A 64 -9.21 1.03 -12.10
CA SER A 64 -8.31 0.02 -11.53
C SER A 64 -6.87 0.50 -11.42
N LEU A 65 -6.42 1.32 -12.37
CA LEU A 65 -5.06 1.85 -12.39
C LEU A 65 -4.78 2.84 -11.25
N LEU A 66 -5.81 3.47 -10.67
CA LEU A 66 -5.61 4.50 -9.65
C LEU A 66 -5.03 3.96 -8.33
N ASP A 67 -5.17 2.65 -8.07
CA ASP A 67 -4.69 2.00 -6.85
C ASP A 67 -4.23 0.55 -7.09
N ASN A 68 -3.41 0.37 -8.14
CA ASN A 68 -2.74 -0.88 -8.49
C ASN A 68 -1.23 -0.62 -8.74
N PRO A 69 -0.42 -0.61 -7.66
CA PRO A 69 1.03 -0.37 -7.74
C PRO A 69 1.77 -1.32 -8.69
N GLU A 70 1.33 -2.57 -8.80
CA GLU A 70 1.92 -3.59 -9.68
C GLU A 70 1.86 -3.17 -11.16
N LYS A 71 0.88 -2.33 -11.54
CA LYS A 71 0.71 -1.78 -12.90
C LYS A 71 1.32 -0.39 -13.11
N TRP A 72 2.01 0.18 -12.12
CA TRP A 72 2.62 1.50 -12.24
C TRP A 72 4.03 1.49 -12.83
N LYS A 73 4.60 0.31 -13.11
CA LYS A 73 5.90 0.23 -13.78
C LYS A 73 5.86 0.97 -15.13
N GLY A 74 6.82 1.87 -15.34
CA GLY A 74 6.90 2.72 -16.54
C GLY A 74 6.04 3.99 -16.49
N LYS A 75 5.28 4.20 -15.41
CA LYS A 75 4.58 5.46 -15.16
C LYS A 75 5.51 6.51 -14.58
N SER A 76 5.29 7.76 -14.95
CA SER A 76 5.98 8.90 -14.36
C SER A 76 5.56 9.11 -12.91
N LEU A 77 6.43 9.77 -12.13
CA LEU A 77 6.13 10.16 -10.77
C LEU A 77 4.84 11.02 -10.72
N GLU A 78 4.68 11.93 -11.69
CA GLU A 78 3.53 12.82 -11.85
C GLU A 78 2.22 12.04 -12.07
N GLU A 79 2.23 11.00 -12.92
CA GLU A 79 1.06 10.13 -13.14
C GLU A 79 0.65 9.38 -11.87
N ILE A 80 1.60 8.75 -11.18
CA ILE A 80 1.34 7.98 -9.95
C ILE A 80 0.72 8.89 -8.88
N ILE A 81 1.24 10.09 -8.80
CA ILE A 81 0.76 11.12 -7.89
C ILE A 81 -0.67 11.51 -8.20
N ASN A 82 -0.97 11.72 -9.48
CA ASN A 82 -2.30 12.09 -9.91
C ASN A 82 -3.29 10.95 -9.60
N PHE A 83 -2.85 9.69 -9.74
CA PHE A 83 -3.65 8.55 -9.32
C PHE A 83 -4.04 8.63 -7.84
N ARG A 84 -3.08 8.93 -6.96
CA ARG A 84 -3.31 9.02 -5.51
C ARG A 84 -4.15 10.23 -5.10
N LEU A 85 -3.95 11.38 -5.73
CA LEU A 85 -4.64 12.62 -5.38
C LEU A 85 -6.11 12.62 -5.82
N ASN A 86 -6.45 11.90 -6.89
CA ASN A 86 -7.82 11.76 -7.35
C ASN A 86 -8.69 10.89 -6.43
N LEU A 87 -8.08 10.13 -5.52
CA LEU A 87 -8.81 9.26 -4.61
C LEU A 87 -9.24 10.01 -3.34
N VAL A 88 -10.53 10.35 -3.27
CA VAL A 88 -11.14 10.98 -2.09
C VAL A 88 -11.39 9.92 -1.02
N ARG A 89 -10.86 10.16 0.18
CA ARG A 89 -10.98 9.25 1.32
C ARG A 89 -12.23 9.56 2.12
N GLY A 90 -13.18 8.62 2.13
CA GLY A 90 -14.24 8.60 3.12
C GLY A 90 -13.73 7.98 4.41
N ILE A 91 -13.89 8.66 5.55
CA ILE A 91 -13.45 8.14 6.84
C ILE A 91 -14.61 7.98 7.83
N GLN A 92 -14.56 6.88 8.57
CA GLN A 92 -15.38 6.65 9.76
C GLN A 92 -14.47 6.11 10.88
N LYS A 93 -14.72 6.54 12.13
CA LYS A 93 -13.93 6.09 13.28
C LYS A 93 -14.49 4.78 13.82
N ILE A 94 -13.69 3.70 13.82
CA ILE A 94 -14.11 2.35 14.19
C ILE A 94 -13.04 1.70 15.09
N PRO A 95 -13.41 1.02 16.18
CA PRO A 95 -12.47 0.20 16.96
C PRO A 95 -11.91 -0.97 16.13
N ILE A 96 -10.63 -1.31 16.28
CA ILE A 96 -10.00 -2.36 15.47
C ILE A 96 -10.64 -3.75 15.64
N GLU A 97 -11.23 -4.04 16.80
CA GLU A 97 -11.94 -5.30 17.06
C GLU A 97 -13.25 -5.41 16.29
N GLN A 98 -13.81 -4.29 15.82
CA GLN A 98 -15.07 -4.26 15.09
C GLN A 98 -14.82 -4.59 13.61
N THR A 99 -14.79 -5.89 13.31
CA THR A 99 -14.62 -6.43 11.94
C THR A 99 -15.94 -6.87 11.28
N GLU A 100 -17.06 -6.60 11.95
CA GLU A 100 -18.41 -6.95 11.52
C GLU A 100 -19.31 -5.71 11.45
N GLY A 101 -20.46 -5.88 10.81
CA GLY A 101 -21.47 -4.86 10.64
C GLY A 101 -21.45 -4.26 9.24
N ARG A 102 -22.63 -3.84 8.79
CA ARG A 102 -22.92 -3.48 7.40
C ARG A 102 -21.87 -2.59 6.72
N TYR A 103 -21.34 -1.58 7.42
CA TYR A 103 -20.33 -0.71 6.84
C TYR A 103 -18.99 -1.42 6.60
N ILE A 104 -18.50 -2.22 7.55
CA ILE A 104 -17.26 -2.99 7.38
C ILE A 104 -17.44 -4.10 6.36
N GLU A 105 -18.58 -4.79 6.39
CA GLU A 105 -18.92 -5.82 5.40
C GLU A 105 -18.93 -5.24 3.98
N ASN A 106 -19.55 -4.08 3.76
CA ASN A 106 -19.50 -3.39 2.47
C ASN A 106 -18.05 -3.05 2.04
N LEU A 107 -17.17 -2.64 2.96
CA LEU A 107 -15.76 -2.39 2.65
C LEU A 107 -15.02 -3.69 2.31
N GLN A 108 -15.33 -4.78 2.99
CA GLN A 108 -14.80 -6.11 2.69
C GLN A 108 -15.25 -6.57 1.30
N GLU A 109 -16.50 -6.34 0.92
CA GLU A 109 -17.02 -6.61 -0.43
C GLU A 109 -16.28 -5.80 -1.50
N VAL A 110 -16.13 -4.47 -1.32
CA VAL A 110 -15.31 -3.63 -2.22
C VAL A 110 -13.88 -4.15 -2.31
N THR A 111 -13.31 -4.57 -1.18
CA THR A 111 -11.94 -5.11 -1.13
C THR A 111 -11.83 -6.46 -1.83
N MET A 112 -12.85 -7.32 -1.79
CA MET A 112 -12.90 -8.60 -2.51
C MET A 112 -13.14 -8.44 -4.01
N SER A 113 -13.72 -7.31 -4.42
CA SER A 113 -14.15 -7.08 -5.79
C SER A 113 -13.01 -7.25 -6.79
N SER A 114 -13.29 -7.99 -7.87
CA SER A 114 -12.39 -8.18 -9.01
C SER A 114 -12.34 -6.96 -9.95
N LYS A 115 -13.33 -6.05 -9.84
CA LYS A 115 -13.49 -4.88 -10.69
C LYS A 115 -13.72 -3.62 -9.85
N PRO A 116 -13.48 -2.43 -10.41
CA PRO A 116 -13.95 -1.19 -9.80
C PRO A 116 -15.45 -1.24 -9.48
N THR A 117 -15.85 -0.66 -8.36
CA THR A 117 -17.22 -0.70 -7.83
C THR A 117 -17.75 0.72 -7.70
N ASP A 118 -18.98 0.98 -8.12
CA ASP A 118 -19.61 2.29 -7.93
C ASP A 118 -19.95 2.55 -6.45
N LEU A 119 -19.63 3.76 -5.99
CA LEU A 119 -19.97 4.24 -4.65
C LEU A 119 -20.51 5.66 -4.69
N ASP A 120 -21.50 5.91 -3.83
CA ASP A 120 -21.96 7.26 -3.48
C ASP A 120 -21.67 7.52 -2.01
N LEU A 121 -20.90 8.57 -1.71
CA LEU A 121 -20.63 9.01 -0.36
C LEU A 121 -21.24 10.39 -0.13
N ILE A 122 -21.85 10.57 1.04
CA ILE A 122 -22.26 11.87 1.58
C ILE A 122 -21.47 12.08 2.86
N PHE A 123 -20.87 13.26 3.00
CA PHE A 123 -20.03 13.67 4.11
C PHE A 123 -20.79 14.55 5.10
N LYS A 124 -20.29 14.62 6.34
CA LYS A 124 -20.86 15.52 7.36
C LYS A 124 -20.57 17.00 7.08
N LYS A 125 -19.45 17.26 6.43
CA LYS A 125 -18.94 18.57 6.01
C LYS A 125 -18.23 18.39 4.67
N ASN A 126 -17.94 19.49 3.99
CA ASN A 126 -17.10 19.46 2.80
C ASN A 126 -15.79 18.74 3.07
N THR A 127 -15.34 17.96 2.10
CA THR A 127 -14.04 17.32 2.10
C THR A 127 -12.93 18.34 2.32
N SER A 128 -12.00 17.99 3.20
CA SER A 128 -10.83 18.80 3.50
C SER A 128 -9.64 18.32 2.68
N SER A 129 -8.96 19.25 2.05
CA SER A 129 -7.79 18.99 1.20
C SER A 129 -6.51 19.34 1.96
N ASN A 130 -6.33 18.75 3.13
CA ASN A 130 -5.07 18.84 3.85
C ASN A 130 -4.14 17.78 3.28
N ILE A 131 -3.40 18.15 2.23
CA ILE A 131 -2.33 17.32 1.69
C ILE A 131 -1.15 17.45 2.65
N SER A 132 -1.02 16.51 3.57
CA SER A 132 0.20 16.37 4.35
C SER A 132 1.27 15.75 3.46
N ILE A 133 2.32 16.51 3.16
CA ILE A 133 3.56 15.99 2.57
C ILE A 133 4.48 15.68 3.75
N ASP A 134 4.22 14.58 4.46
CA ASP A 134 5.26 13.95 5.26
C ASP A 134 6.13 13.14 4.29
N GLY A 135 7.45 13.31 4.32
CA GLY A 135 8.37 12.65 3.40
C GLY A 135 8.42 11.12 3.50
N GLU A 136 7.49 10.52 4.25
CA GLU A 136 7.42 9.09 4.58
C GLU A 136 6.11 8.44 4.09
N SER A 137 5.10 9.21 3.68
CA SER A 137 3.82 8.66 3.23
C SER A 137 3.52 9.03 1.78
N ALA A 138 2.87 8.11 1.07
CA ALA A 138 2.30 8.43 -0.24
C ALA A 138 1.34 9.63 -0.11
N PRO A 139 1.33 10.55 -1.09
CA PRO A 139 0.40 11.65 -1.09
C PRO A 139 -1.02 11.11 -1.08
N PHE A 140 -1.90 11.80 -0.38
CA PHE A 140 -3.29 11.39 -0.28
C PHE A 140 -4.23 12.47 -0.80
N GLY A 141 -5.30 12.04 -1.45
CA GLY A 141 -6.39 12.91 -1.85
C GLY A 141 -7.19 13.48 -0.67
N PRO A 142 -8.20 14.33 -1.00
CA PRO A 142 -9.09 14.94 -0.03
C PRO A 142 -9.73 13.94 0.92
N VAL A 143 -10.07 14.38 2.13
CA VAL A 143 -10.65 13.52 3.17
C VAL A 143 -11.94 14.11 3.73
N GLY A 144 -12.96 13.27 3.91
CA GLY A 144 -14.27 13.67 4.47
C GLY A 144 -14.83 12.62 5.42
N GLU A 145 -15.40 13.07 6.54
CA GLU A 145 -16.10 12.17 7.47
C GLU A 145 -17.45 11.76 6.90
N ILE A 146 -17.67 10.44 6.76
CA ILE A 146 -18.87 9.90 6.13
C ILE A 146 -20.10 10.13 7.01
N LYS A 147 -21.15 10.65 6.40
CA LYS A 147 -22.53 10.72 6.92
C LYS A 147 -23.35 9.54 6.43
N SER A 148 -23.22 9.18 5.16
CA SER A 148 -23.83 7.98 4.57
C SER A 148 -23.01 7.49 3.38
N ALA A 149 -22.96 6.17 3.20
CA ALA A 149 -22.29 5.54 2.07
C ALA A 149 -23.23 4.51 1.42
N LYS A 150 -23.36 4.57 0.11
CA LYS A 150 -24.04 3.56 -0.70
C LYS A 150 -23.01 2.85 -1.56
N PHE A 151 -23.08 1.53 -1.55
CA PHE A 151 -22.17 0.65 -2.26
C PHE A 151 -22.99 -0.11 -3.29
N SER A 152 -22.57 -0.06 -4.55
CA SER A 152 -23.15 -0.90 -5.58
C SER A 152 -22.69 -2.35 -5.41
N ALA A 153 -23.47 -3.29 -5.97
CA ALA A 153 -23.11 -4.70 -5.97
C ALA A 153 -21.77 -4.90 -6.69
N SER A 154 -20.94 -5.80 -6.16
CA SER A 154 -19.62 -6.11 -6.71
C SER A 154 -19.45 -7.61 -6.94
N THR A 155 -18.48 -7.99 -7.78
CA THR A 155 -18.16 -9.40 -8.04
C THR A 155 -16.86 -9.76 -7.37
N SER A 156 -16.94 -10.59 -6.34
CA SER A 156 -15.80 -11.05 -5.56
C SER A 156 -14.84 -11.92 -6.37
N THR A 157 -13.56 -11.84 -6.03
CA THR A 157 -12.51 -12.71 -6.54
C THR A 157 -12.55 -14.04 -5.78
N LYS A 158 -12.86 -15.15 -6.45
CA LYS A 158 -13.11 -16.46 -5.81
C LYS A 158 -12.03 -16.89 -4.79
N PRO A 159 -10.71 -16.77 -5.06
CA PRO A 159 -9.69 -17.09 -4.05
C PRO A 159 -9.81 -16.28 -2.76
N ILE A 160 -10.07 -14.97 -2.88
CA ILE A 160 -10.22 -14.06 -1.73
C ILE A 160 -11.49 -14.39 -0.96
N GLU A 161 -12.60 -14.61 -1.67
CA GLU A 161 -13.89 -14.97 -1.08
C GLU A 161 -13.79 -16.26 -0.26
N LYS A 162 -13.17 -17.30 -0.84
CA LYS A 162 -12.97 -18.58 -0.14
C LYS A 162 -12.18 -18.42 1.15
N ILE A 163 -11.11 -17.63 1.13
CA ILE A 163 -10.28 -17.36 2.32
C ILE A 163 -11.02 -16.48 3.32
N PHE A 164 -11.82 -15.53 2.86
CA PHE A 164 -12.63 -14.68 3.72
C PHE A 164 -13.66 -15.47 4.52
N TYR A 165 -14.30 -16.48 3.92
CA TYR A 165 -15.27 -17.33 4.62
C TYR A 165 -14.64 -18.44 5.46
N ASP A 166 -13.36 -18.79 5.25
CA ASP A 166 -12.61 -19.68 6.12
C ASP A 166 -12.17 -18.95 7.40
N LYS A 167 -12.93 -19.12 8.48
CA LYS A 167 -12.70 -18.45 9.77
C LYS A 167 -11.65 -19.16 10.64
N ASP A 168 -11.25 -20.38 10.29
CA ASP A 168 -10.30 -21.19 11.06
C ASP A 168 -8.86 -21.09 10.52
N MET A 169 -8.68 -20.50 9.34
CA MET A 169 -7.37 -20.30 8.75
C MET A 169 -6.54 -19.25 9.49
N LYS A 170 -5.25 -19.54 9.74
CA LYS A 170 -4.29 -18.56 10.27
C LYS A 170 -4.03 -17.47 9.23
N ALA A 171 -3.72 -16.26 9.69
CA ALA A 171 -3.46 -15.12 8.81
C ALA A 171 -2.26 -15.37 7.88
N GLN A 172 -1.21 -16.02 8.40
CA GLN A 172 -0.02 -16.41 7.62
C GLN A 172 -0.41 -17.34 6.46
N ASP A 173 -1.11 -18.43 6.75
CA ASP A 173 -1.55 -19.40 5.73
C ASP A 173 -2.47 -18.75 4.68
N ALA A 174 -3.34 -17.83 5.12
CA ALA A 174 -4.22 -17.08 4.24
C ALA A 174 -3.45 -16.18 3.27
N VAL A 175 -2.45 -15.44 3.76
CA VAL A 175 -1.57 -14.60 2.93
C VAL A 175 -0.83 -15.45 1.90
N LEU A 176 -0.19 -16.56 2.33
CA LEU A 176 0.57 -17.43 1.44
C LEU A 176 -0.30 -18.11 0.40
N LYS A 177 -1.51 -18.58 0.76
CA LYS A 177 -2.45 -19.16 -0.21
C LYS A 177 -2.90 -18.14 -1.25
N LEU A 178 -3.16 -16.88 -0.86
CA LEU A 178 -3.52 -15.83 -1.82
C LEU A 178 -2.36 -15.53 -2.77
N TYR A 179 -1.16 -15.37 -2.22
CA TYR A 179 0.06 -15.10 -3.00
C TYR A 179 0.33 -16.22 -4.02
N ASN A 180 0.31 -17.48 -3.57
CA ASN A 180 0.51 -18.66 -4.43
C ASN A 180 -0.63 -18.87 -5.44
N SER A 181 -1.80 -18.26 -5.22
CA SER A 181 -2.91 -18.25 -6.19
C SER A 181 -2.79 -17.14 -7.24
N GLY A 182 -1.71 -16.35 -7.21
CA GLY A 182 -1.45 -15.26 -8.15
C GLY A 182 -2.21 -13.97 -7.83
N ILE A 183 -2.70 -13.79 -6.61
CA ILE A 183 -3.30 -12.52 -6.19
C ILE A 183 -2.19 -11.49 -5.95
N GLU A 184 -2.35 -10.31 -6.53
CA GLU A 184 -1.43 -9.17 -6.38
C GLU A 184 -1.19 -8.82 -4.90
N ILE A 185 0.06 -8.54 -4.52
CA ILE A 185 0.46 -8.30 -3.13
C ILE A 185 -0.32 -7.12 -2.54
N SER A 186 -0.51 -6.03 -3.29
CA SER A 186 -1.27 -4.86 -2.86
C SER A 186 -2.73 -5.20 -2.52
N LYS A 187 -3.31 -6.18 -3.21
CA LYS A 187 -4.66 -6.69 -2.92
C LYS A 187 -4.68 -7.50 -1.63
N ILE A 188 -3.68 -8.35 -1.40
CA ILE A 188 -3.52 -9.11 -0.16
C ILE A 188 -3.36 -8.18 1.04
N GLN A 189 -2.52 -7.15 0.91
CA GLN A 189 -2.30 -6.12 1.94
C GLN A 189 -3.61 -5.40 2.32
N LYS A 190 -4.47 -5.07 1.34
CA LYS A 190 -5.80 -4.47 1.59
C LYS A 190 -6.74 -5.43 2.32
N CYS A 191 -6.78 -6.70 1.91
CA CYS A 191 -7.56 -7.73 2.59
C CYS A 191 -7.10 -7.91 4.04
N PHE A 192 -5.79 -7.92 4.28
CA PHE A 192 -5.21 -7.97 5.62
C PHE A 192 -5.64 -6.75 6.44
N SER A 193 -5.53 -5.55 5.86
CA SER A 193 -5.83 -4.27 6.51
C SER A 193 -7.27 -4.15 6.98
N ILE A 194 -8.24 -4.58 6.16
CA ILE A 194 -9.67 -4.53 6.50
C ILE A 194 -10.15 -5.74 7.34
N GLY A 195 -9.21 -6.49 7.91
CA GLY A 195 -9.50 -7.58 8.85
C GLY A 195 -10.19 -8.76 8.20
N MET A 196 -9.82 -9.14 6.98
CA MET A 196 -10.40 -10.30 6.30
C MET A 196 -9.67 -11.60 6.59
N LEU A 197 -8.44 -11.55 7.10
CA LEU A 197 -7.54 -12.70 7.19
C LEU A 197 -7.27 -13.09 8.65
N GLY A 198 -7.20 -14.40 8.91
CA GLY A 198 -6.88 -14.97 10.22
C GLY A 198 -8.09 -15.37 11.07
N MET A 199 -7.79 -16.05 12.18
CA MET A 199 -8.79 -16.55 13.15
C MET A 199 -9.30 -15.44 14.08
N LYS A 200 -8.40 -14.52 14.50
CA LYS A 200 -8.71 -13.37 15.35
C LYS A 200 -8.56 -12.09 14.54
N ARG A 201 -9.55 -11.83 13.71
CA ARG A 201 -9.54 -10.72 12.75
C ARG A 201 -9.63 -9.39 13.47
N LYS A 202 -8.83 -8.43 13.01
CA LYS A 202 -8.84 -7.03 13.45
C LYS A 202 -8.58 -6.13 12.25
N LEU A 203 -9.07 -4.89 12.30
CA LEU A 203 -8.61 -3.85 11.39
C LEU A 203 -7.14 -3.53 11.71
N VAL A 204 -6.30 -3.55 10.69
CA VAL A 204 -4.86 -3.31 10.81
C VAL A 204 -4.52 -2.07 9.99
N PRO A 205 -3.86 -1.06 10.57
CA PRO A 205 -3.39 0.10 9.82
C PRO A 205 -2.63 -0.32 8.56
N THR A 206 -2.94 0.32 7.43
CA THR A 206 -2.44 -0.08 6.10
C THR A 206 -0.91 -0.18 6.07
N LYS A 207 -0.20 0.75 6.74
CA LYS A 207 1.27 0.69 6.86
C LYS A 207 1.76 -0.62 7.49
N TRP A 208 1.09 -1.11 8.54
CA TRP A 208 1.45 -2.36 9.21
C TRP A 208 1.03 -3.58 8.40
N SER A 209 -0.08 -3.51 7.68
CA SER A 209 -0.51 -4.58 6.76
C SER A 209 0.45 -4.80 5.61
N ILE A 210 1.04 -3.72 5.06
CA ILE A 210 2.11 -3.80 4.07
C ILE A 210 3.28 -4.58 4.64
N THR A 211 3.86 -4.09 5.74
CA THR A 211 5.00 -4.74 6.40
C THR A 211 4.73 -6.19 6.79
N ALA A 212 3.57 -6.49 7.38
CA ALA A 212 3.23 -7.85 7.80
C ALA A 212 3.06 -8.80 6.61
N THR A 213 2.46 -8.34 5.51
CA THR A 213 2.30 -9.16 4.30
C THR A 213 3.66 -9.46 3.68
N ASP A 214 4.51 -8.44 3.54
CA ASP A 214 5.83 -8.58 2.95
C ASP A 214 6.74 -9.49 3.79
N ASP A 215 6.69 -9.38 5.11
CA ASP A 215 7.42 -10.26 6.04
C ASP A 215 6.94 -11.73 5.95
N ILE A 216 5.62 -11.97 5.91
CA ILE A 216 5.08 -13.33 5.79
C ILE A 216 5.52 -14.00 4.50
N ILE A 217 5.38 -13.29 3.37
CA ILE A 217 5.71 -13.85 2.05
C ILE A 217 7.22 -14.05 1.94
N SER A 218 8.02 -13.05 2.29
CA SER A 218 9.49 -13.16 2.19
C SER A 218 10.05 -14.28 3.05
N LYS A 219 9.55 -14.50 4.27
CA LYS A 219 9.96 -15.65 5.10
C LYS A 219 9.69 -16.99 4.41
N SER A 220 8.52 -17.14 3.79
CA SER A 220 8.18 -18.37 3.05
C SER A 220 9.12 -18.58 1.86
N ILE A 221 9.46 -17.52 1.13
CA ILE A 221 10.39 -17.63 -0.01
C ILE A 221 11.80 -17.95 0.48
N VAL A 222 12.26 -17.35 1.58
CA VAL A 222 13.56 -17.66 2.18
C VAL A 222 13.66 -19.13 2.58
N ASP A 223 12.62 -19.71 3.16
CA ASP A 223 12.58 -21.14 3.48
C ASP A 223 12.75 -22.00 2.22
N GLU A 224 12.17 -21.60 1.07
CA GLU A 224 12.37 -22.26 -0.22
C GLU A 224 13.80 -22.07 -0.78
N ILE A 225 14.38 -20.87 -0.62
CA ILE A 225 15.76 -20.58 -1.06
C ILE A 225 16.78 -21.45 -0.33
N LEU A 226 16.57 -21.74 0.96
CA LEU A 226 17.49 -22.56 1.76
C LEU A 226 17.62 -24.01 1.24
N GLU A 227 16.66 -24.48 0.46
CA GLU A 227 16.65 -25.80 -0.19
C GLU A 227 17.24 -25.77 -1.61
N ASN A 228 17.51 -24.60 -2.17
CA ASN A 228 18.10 -24.44 -3.50
C ASN A 228 19.64 -24.57 -3.47
N ASN A 229 20.21 -24.89 -4.64
CA ASN A 229 21.67 -24.88 -4.81
C ASN A 229 22.21 -23.45 -4.79
N LEU A 230 23.42 -23.30 -4.25
CA LEU A 230 24.14 -22.03 -4.24
C LEU A 230 24.46 -21.59 -5.67
N ILE A 231 24.41 -20.28 -5.90
CA ILE A 231 25.00 -19.68 -7.10
C ILE A 231 26.52 -19.85 -7.07
N ASP A 232 27.13 -20.00 -8.25
CA ASP A 232 28.56 -20.21 -8.43
C ASP A 232 29.38 -18.91 -8.51
N THR A 233 28.71 -17.80 -8.79
CA THR A 233 29.31 -16.52 -9.14
C THR A 233 28.56 -15.36 -8.51
N CYS A 234 29.28 -14.27 -8.22
CA CYS A 234 28.65 -13.02 -7.81
C CYS A 234 27.92 -12.39 -9.00
N LYS A 235 26.68 -11.93 -8.78
CA LYS A 235 25.88 -11.24 -9.79
C LYS A 235 25.57 -9.83 -9.29
N VAL A 236 25.73 -8.85 -10.17
CA VAL A 236 25.46 -7.44 -9.87
C VAL A 236 24.37 -6.95 -10.80
N PHE A 237 23.31 -6.41 -10.22
CA PHE A 237 22.20 -5.81 -10.94
C PHE A 237 22.08 -4.35 -10.52
N SER A 238 21.63 -3.52 -11.46
CA SER A 238 21.26 -2.14 -11.18
C SER A 238 19.90 -1.85 -11.79
N TYR A 239 19.14 -0.99 -11.11
CA TYR A 239 17.85 -0.53 -11.58
C TYR A 239 17.64 0.90 -11.14
N GLU A 240 17.12 1.73 -12.05
CA GLU A 240 16.77 3.12 -11.75
C GLU A 240 15.26 3.28 -11.91
N HIS A 241 14.61 3.83 -10.89
CA HIS A 241 13.18 4.06 -10.92
C HIS A 241 12.76 5.25 -10.05
N LEU A 242 12.03 6.19 -10.66
CA LEU A 242 11.48 7.38 -9.99
C LEU A 242 12.55 8.19 -9.23
N GLY A 243 13.77 8.26 -9.78
CA GLY A 243 14.91 8.95 -9.16
C GLY A 243 15.63 8.15 -8.06
N ASN A 244 15.21 6.91 -7.79
CA ASN A 244 15.91 6.00 -6.90
C ASN A 244 16.83 5.09 -7.72
N ILE A 245 18.02 4.83 -7.19
CA ILE A 245 19.01 3.92 -7.77
C ILE A 245 19.12 2.71 -6.85
N PHE A 246 18.85 1.53 -7.38
CA PHE A 246 18.98 0.25 -6.70
C PHE A 246 20.21 -0.46 -7.23
N SER A 247 21.06 -0.95 -6.33
CA SER A 247 22.17 -1.84 -6.66
C SER A 247 22.00 -3.12 -5.86
N ILE A 248 21.87 -4.25 -6.55
CA ILE A 248 21.62 -5.56 -5.94
C ILE A 248 22.83 -6.44 -6.23
N ILE A 249 23.44 -6.95 -5.16
CA ILE A 249 24.62 -7.81 -5.25
C ILE A 249 24.22 -9.17 -4.66
N LEU A 250 24.21 -10.19 -5.51
CA LEU A 250 24.03 -11.58 -5.07
C LEU A 250 25.41 -12.23 -4.99
N PHE A 251 25.72 -12.90 -3.88
CA PHE A 251 26.97 -13.63 -3.69
C PHE A 251 26.71 -15.10 -3.27
N PRO A 252 27.64 -16.04 -3.56
CA PRO A 252 27.51 -17.47 -3.22
C PRO A 252 27.36 -17.76 -1.72
N HIS A 253 26.14 -17.69 -1.18
CA HIS A 253 25.82 -18.04 0.20
C HIS A 253 24.36 -18.52 0.32
N ARG A 254 24.03 -19.26 1.38
CA ARG A 254 22.68 -19.85 1.56
C ARG A 254 21.59 -18.79 1.69
N TRP A 255 21.65 -17.99 2.77
CA TRP A 255 20.84 -16.78 2.93
C TRP A 255 21.55 -15.84 3.88
N VAL A 256 21.88 -14.65 3.37
CA VAL A 256 22.24 -13.46 4.13
C VAL A 256 21.65 -12.31 3.34
N PHE A 257 20.96 -11.40 4.02
CA PHE A 257 20.37 -10.22 3.40
C PHE A 257 20.86 -9.00 4.16
N GLU A 258 21.37 -8.01 3.43
CA GLU A 258 21.69 -6.68 3.95
C GLU A 258 21.11 -5.65 2.98
N MET A 259 20.45 -4.65 3.54
CA MET A 259 20.00 -3.48 2.79
C MET A 259 20.56 -2.23 3.42
N ILE A 260 21.22 -1.43 2.60
CA ILE A 260 21.71 -0.10 2.96
C ILE A 260 20.87 0.92 2.18
N GLU A 261 20.21 1.81 2.90
CA GLU A 261 19.44 2.91 2.33
C GLU A 261 20.14 4.24 2.60
N GLY A 262 20.34 5.02 1.55
CA GLY A 262 20.79 6.41 1.64
C GLY A 262 19.69 7.32 1.13
N TRP A 263 19.28 8.30 1.92
CA TRP A 263 18.25 9.27 1.52
C TRP A 263 18.72 10.70 1.77
N TYR A 264 18.26 11.61 0.90
CA TYR A 264 18.58 13.03 1.02
C TYR A 264 17.32 13.81 1.41
N SER A 265 17.34 14.43 2.59
CA SER A 265 16.22 15.20 3.11
C SER A 265 16.68 16.53 3.69
N ASN A 266 16.07 17.64 3.23
CA ASN A 266 16.29 18.99 3.75
C ASN A 266 17.78 19.41 3.82
N GLY A 267 18.58 19.05 2.81
CA GLY A 267 20.00 19.39 2.80
C GLY A 267 20.91 18.36 3.48
N ILE A 268 20.33 17.37 4.17
CA ILE A 268 21.04 16.38 4.98
C ILE A 268 20.98 15.02 4.29
N LEU A 269 22.14 14.37 4.17
CA LEU A 269 22.24 12.98 3.73
C LEU A 269 22.12 12.07 4.96
N GLY A 270 21.10 11.22 4.96
CA GLY A 270 20.88 10.17 5.95
C GLY A 270 21.26 8.80 5.40
N PHE A 271 21.66 7.90 6.29
CA PHE A 271 21.92 6.50 5.98
C PHE A 271 21.31 5.60 7.03
N GLY A 272 20.85 4.44 6.60
CA GLY A 272 20.42 3.34 7.45
C GLY A 272 20.85 2.01 6.84
N SER A 273 21.08 1.02 7.68
CA SER A 273 21.33 -0.36 7.25
C SER A 273 20.67 -1.31 8.22
N ASP A 274 20.12 -2.40 7.69
CA ASP A 274 19.61 -3.54 8.41
C ASP A 274 20.07 -4.82 7.70
N TYR A 275 20.32 -5.87 8.47
CA TYR A 275 20.77 -7.15 7.94
C TYR A 275 20.14 -8.32 8.69
N GLU A 276 20.10 -9.48 8.06
CA GLU A 276 19.73 -10.75 8.68
C GLU A 276 20.51 -11.92 8.07
N ASP A 277 20.50 -13.04 8.79
CA ASP A 277 20.84 -14.35 8.25
C ASP A 277 19.59 -15.25 8.21
N ALA A 278 19.78 -16.55 7.96
CA ALA A 278 18.69 -17.54 7.89
C ALA A 278 17.80 -17.62 9.15
N ARG A 279 18.21 -17.04 10.28
CA ARG A 279 17.39 -16.97 11.51
C ARG A 279 16.40 -15.79 11.48
N GLY A 280 16.51 -14.91 10.49
CA GLY A 280 15.76 -13.67 10.37
C GLY A 280 16.36 -12.51 11.16
N ILE A 281 15.79 -11.33 10.98
CA ILE A 281 16.21 -10.13 11.72
C ILE A 281 15.93 -10.26 13.24
N ASP A 282 16.88 -9.83 14.07
CA ASP A 282 16.82 -9.94 15.53
C ASP A 282 16.46 -8.62 16.24
N HIS A 283 16.22 -7.56 15.48
CA HIS A 283 15.83 -6.24 15.98
C HIS A 283 14.77 -5.58 15.07
N PRO A 284 14.04 -4.57 15.57
CA PRO A 284 13.20 -3.73 14.71
C PRO A 284 14.04 -3.05 13.62
N PRO A 285 13.68 -3.16 12.33
CA PRO A 285 14.44 -2.55 11.23
C PRO A 285 14.57 -1.03 11.39
N ARG A 286 15.79 -0.51 11.25
CA ARG A 286 16.11 0.93 11.23
C ARG A 286 15.62 1.62 9.97
N ILE A 287 15.59 0.92 8.83
CA ILE A 287 15.02 1.41 7.56
C ILE A 287 13.54 1.00 7.39
N ALA A 288 12.92 0.58 8.49
CA ALA A 288 11.48 0.34 8.62
C ALA A 288 10.91 -0.55 7.50
N GLY A 289 9.85 -0.09 6.82
CA GLY A 289 9.15 -0.87 5.79
C GLY A 289 9.99 -1.16 4.54
N ALA A 290 10.99 -0.33 4.24
CA ALA A 290 11.84 -0.50 3.07
C ALA A 290 12.60 -1.83 3.11
N TYR A 291 13.03 -2.23 4.31
CA TYR A 291 13.68 -3.52 4.57
C TYR A 291 12.85 -4.71 4.08
N PHE A 292 11.59 -4.80 4.49
CA PHE A 292 10.72 -5.92 4.15
C PHE A 292 10.34 -5.93 2.67
N ALA A 293 10.09 -4.75 2.08
CA ALA A 293 9.80 -4.62 0.66
C ALA A 293 10.99 -5.06 -0.21
N ALA A 294 12.21 -4.65 0.16
CA ALA A 294 13.41 -5.05 -0.55
C ALA A 294 13.71 -6.54 -0.39
N LYS A 295 13.58 -7.07 0.83
CA LYS A 295 13.74 -8.51 1.12
C LYS A 295 12.83 -9.35 0.23
N LEU A 296 11.53 -9.00 0.17
CA LEU A 296 10.56 -9.67 -0.69
C LEU A 296 10.92 -9.58 -2.18
N GLY A 297 11.49 -8.46 -2.63
CA GLY A 297 11.86 -8.27 -4.03
C GLY A 297 13.11 -9.04 -4.47
N VAL A 298 13.98 -9.44 -3.54
CA VAL A 298 15.24 -10.15 -3.84
C VAL A 298 15.26 -11.62 -3.39
N SER A 299 14.32 -12.02 -2.54
CA SER A 299 14.03 -13.43 -2.25
C SER A 299 13.28 -14.05 -3.43
#